data_AF-B1VIZ2-F1
#
_entry.id   AF-B1VIZ2-F1
#
_cell.length_a   1.000
_cell.length_b   1.000
_cell.length_c   1.000
_cell.angle_alpha   90.00
_cell.angle_beta   90.00
_cell.angle_gamma   90.00
#
_symmetry.space_group_name_H-M   'P 1'
#
loop_
_entity.id
_entity.type
_entity.pdbx_description
1 polymer ?
#
loop_
_entity_poly.entity_id
_entity_poly.type
_entity_poly.pdbx_seq_one_letter_code
_entity_poly.pdbx_strand_id
1 'polypeptide(L)'
;MGLSPALSPKLAPPACALERHRGVLQRSEPRSWLWGEFSHFLGAGTLNSVIGALLVFTGGLLGTLARWVLTDALSTDGGGLAAQWGLLAANVLGAGLLGFVGAFFQGPGAATGAGVSARRGRLLAGREKLLLGTGFCGAFTSYSALAGAVAFIDDAGATAVLGYFAATIVLGVCAAAAGIATGRAASQRRGGQPGQGAHGGDA
;
A
#
# COMPACT_ATOMS: atom_id res chain seq x y z
N MET A 1 77.34 23.78 56.49
CA MET A 1 77.06 22.40 56.93
C MET A 1 75.54 22.30 57.09
N GLY A 2 74.85 21.48 56.29
CA GLY A 2 73.45 21.11 56.53
C GLY A 2 72.35 21.83 55.71
N LEU A 3 72.04 21.26 54.54
CA LEU A 3 70.70 20.88 54.02
C LEU A 3 69.55 21.91 53.82
N SER A 4 69.15 22.05 52.55
CA SER A 4 67.80 22.34 52.02
C SER A 4 66.74 21.27 52.44
N PRO A 5 65.46 21.35 52.02
CA PRO A 5 64.49 22.45 51.99
C PRO A 5 63.07 22.05 52.51
N ALA A 6 62.17 23.05 52.55
CA ALA A 6 60.74 23.02 52.26
C ALA A 6 59.82 21.92 52.85
N LEU A 7 58.89 22.34 53.71
CA LEU A 7 57.52 21.80 53.73
C LEU A 7 56.53 22.85 54.26
N SER A 8 55.64 23.33 53.39
CA SER A 8 54.41 24.01 53.77
C SER A 8 53.27 22.99 53.86
N PRO A 9 52.37 23.12 54.83
CA PRO A 9 50.97 22.77 54.60
C PRO A 9 50.06 23.99 54.80
N LYS A 10 49.52 24.47 53.69
CA LYS A 10 48.38 25.39 53.60
C LYS A 10 47.11 24.66 54.07
N LEU A 11 46.44 25.31 55.02
CA LEU A 11 45.00 25.43 55.23
C LEU A 11 44.06 24.43 54.51
N ALA A 12 43.24 23.76 55.34
CA ALA A 12 42.12 22.90 54.96
C ALA A 12 41.11 23.57 54.00
N PRO A 13 40.47 22.81 53.09
CA PRO A 13 39.48 23.33 52.16
C PRO A 13 38.09 23.51 52.79
N PRO A 14 37.31 24.53 52.35
CA PRO A 14 35.98 24.83 52.86
C PRO A 14 34.89 23.88 52.34
N ALA A 15 33.98 23.50 53.24
CA ALA A 15 32.81 22.62 53.08
C ALA A 15 31.68 23.14 52.16
N CYS A 16 31.99 23.94 51.13
CA CYS A 16 30.99 24.64 50.31
C CYS A 16 30.77 24.01 48.92
N ALA A 17 31.43 22.89 48.60
CA ALA A 17 31.37 22.25 47.28
C ALA A 17 30.40 21.05 47.20
N LEU A 18 29.78 20.63 48.32
CA LEU A 18 28.98 19.40 48.40
C LEU A 18 27.46 19.63 48.37
N GLU A 19 27.00 20.88 48.31
CA GLU A 19 25.57 21.23 48.19
C GLU A 19 25.13 21.52 46.74
N ARG A 20 26.07 21.65 45.79
CA ARG A 20 25.79 21.98 44.37
C ARG A 20 25.60 20.74 43.47
N HIS A 21 25.21 19.60 44.03
CA HIS A 21 24.98 18.38 43.23
C HIS A 21 23.66 17.67 43.55
N ARG A 22 22.78 18.27 44.36
CA ARG A 22 21.46 17.71 44.69
C ARG A 22 20.29 18.23 43.85
N GLY A 23 20.53 19.16 42.93
CA GLY A 23 19.47 19.76 42.09
C GLY A 23 19.28 19.16 40.69
N VAL A 24 20.12 18.22 40.25
CA VAL A 24 20.18 17.77 38.83
C VAL A 24 19.65 16.35 38.60
N LEU A 25 19.05 15.72 39.61
CA LEU A 25 18.35 14.44 39.46
C LEU A 25 16.83 14.59 39.56
N GLN A 26 16.29 15.67 39.01
CA GLN A 26 14.90 15.68 38.59
C GLN A 26 14.82 14.87 37.29
N ARG A 27 14.62 13.56 37.43
CA ARG A 27 14.30 12.64 36.34
C ARG A 27 13.20 13.27 35.49
N SER A 28 13.57 13.68 34.29
CA SER A 28 12.64 13.83 33.18
C SER A 28 12.04 12.45 32.93
N GLU A 29 10.82 12.22 33.40
CA GLU A 29 9.99 11.10 33.00
C GLU A 29 9.82 11.16 31.47
N PRO A 30 10.44 10.28 30.66
CA PRO A 30 10.36 10.35 29.20
C PRO A 30 9.01 9.87 28.66
N ARG A 31 8.09 9.46 29.55
CA ARG A 31 6.91 8.67 29.18
C ARG A 31 5.82 9.55 28.55
N SER A 32 5.62 10.78 29.00
CA SER A 32 4.50 11.62 28.54
C SER A 32 4.60 12.05 27.08
N TRP A 33 5.81 12.14 26.52
CA TRP A 33 6.03 12.51 25.13
C TRP A 33 5.63 11.40 24.16
N LEU A 34 6.02 10.15 24.47
CA LEU A 34 5.61 8.95 23.72
C LEU A 34 4.09 8.74 23.75
N TRP A 35 3.45 8.92 24.91
CA TRP A 35 1.98 8.78 25.01
C TRP A 35 1.22 9.91 24.31
N GLY A 36 1.79 11.11 24.24
CA GLY A 36 1.23 12.25 23.49
C GLY A 36 1.22 12.02 21.97
N GLU A 37 2.33 11.56 21.40
CA GLU A 37 2.39 11.20 19.96
C GLU A 37 1.54 9.96 19.65
N PHE A 38 1.54 8.94 20.53
CA PHE A 38 0.79 7.71 20.33
C PHE A 38 -0.74 7.94 20.41
N SER A 39 -1.20 8.81 21.31
CA SER A 39 -2.61 9.19 21.41
C SER A 39 -3.10 10.06 20.25
N HIS A 40 -2.24 10.91 19.67
CA HIS A 40 -2.52 11.62 18.41
C HIS A 40 -2.61 10.66 17.20
N PHE A 41 -1.83 9.57 17.20
CA PHE A 41 -1.95 8.48 16.22
C PHE A 41 -3.28 7.72 16.34
N LEU A 42 -3.84 7.61 17.55
CA LEU A 42 -5.04 6.83 17.87
C LEU A 42 -6.36 7.62 17.93
N GLY A 43 -6.35 8.96 17.92
CA GLY A 43 -7.57 9.76 18.11
C GLY A 43 -8.31 10.16 16.83
N ALA A 44 -7.59 10.65 15.83
CA ALA A 44 -8.18 11.17 14.57
C ALA A 44 -7.79 10.36 13.32
N GLY A 45 -6.72 9.55 13.40
CA GLY A 45 -6.30 8.64 12.32
C GLY A 45 -7.07 7.32 12.29
N THR A 46 -7.63 6.89 13.42
CA THR A 46 -8.18 5.54 13.61
C THR A 46 -9.40 5.26 12.76
N LEU A 47 -10.34 6.20 12.65
CA LEU A 47 -11.54 5.98 11.85
C LEU A 47 -11.21 5.81 10.37
N ASN A 48 -10.29 6.61 9.81
CA ASN A 48 -9.85 6.46 8.43
C ASN A 48 -9.05 5.18 8.21
N SER A 49 -8.22 4.77 9.18
CA SER A 49 -7.51 3.49 9.14
C SER A 49 -8.47 2.30 9.20
N VAL A 50 -9.48 2.35 10.07
CA VAL A 50 -10.53 1.32 10.17
C VAL A 50 -11.35 1.25 8.90
N ILE A 51 -11.77 2.40 8.36
CA ILE A 51 -12.46 2.45 7.05
C ILE A 51 -11.56 1.86 5.97
N GLY A 52 -10.27 2.19 5.95
CA GLY A 52 -9.29 1.60 5.02
C GLY A 52 -9.22 0.08 5.14
N ALA A 53 -9.09 -0.44 6.35
CA ALA A 53 -9.05 -1.88 6.61
C ALA A 53 -10.35 -2.58 6.19
N LEU A 54 -11.52 -2.00 6.47
CA LEU A 54 -12.81 -2.52 6.05
C LEU A 54 -12.96 -2.55 4.52
N LEU A 55 -12.48 -1.52 3.83
CA LEU A 55 -12.48 -1.47 2.37
C LEU A 55 -11.60 -2.57 1.76
N VAL A 56 -10.39 -2.76 2.32
CA VAL A 56 -9.48 -3.84 1.89
C VAL A 56 -10.10 -5.21 2.18
N PHE A 57 -10.68 -5.40 3.36
CA PHE A 57 -11.36 -6.64 3.74
C PHE A 57 -12.53 -6.96 2.81
N THR A 58 -13.41 -5.97 2.56
CA THR A 58 -14.57 -6.12 1.66
C THR A 58 -14.12 -6.43 0.24
N GLY A 59 -13.14 -5.69 -0.27
CA GLY A 59 -12.54 -5.98 -1.57
C GLY A 59 -11.94 -7.38 -1.61
N GLY A 60 -11.22 -7.80 -0.57
CA GLY A 60 -10.58 -9.11 -0.48
C GLY A 60 -11.57 -10.28 -0.45
N LEU A 61 -12.69 -10.13 0.25
CA LEU A 61 -13.81 -11.08 0.23
C LEU A 61 -14.36 -11.22 -1.20
N LEU A 62 -14.69 -10.11 -1.84
CA LEU A 62 -15.23 -10.11 -3.20
C LEU A 62 -14.22 -10.69 -4.21
N GLY A 63 -12.94 -10.37 -4.07
CA GLY A 63 -11.87 -10.88 -4.93
C GLY A 63 -11.68 -12.39 -4.78
N THR A 64 -11.72 -12.90 -3.55
CA THR A 64 -11.62 -14.34 -3.28
C THR A 64 -12.82 -15.10 -3.87
N LEU A 65 -14.04 -14.58 -3.67
CA LEU A 65 -15.25 -15.17 -4.22
C LEU A 65 -15.24 -15.15 -5.76
N ALA A 66 -14.87 -14.02 -6.36
CA ALA A 66 -14.76 -13.90 -7.81
C ALA A 66 -13.72 -14.87 -8.39
N ARG A 67 -12.57 -15.04 -7.71
CA ARG A 67 -11.56 -16.02 -8.11
C ARG A 67 -12.13 -17.43 -8.03
N TRP A 68 -12.80 -17.78 -6.92
CA TRP A 68 -13.41 -19.10 -6.75
C TRP A 68 -14.41 -19.41 -7.86
N VAL A 69 -15.37 -18.51 -8.13
CA VAL A 69 -16.35 -18.67 -9.21
C VAL A 69 -15.67 -18.85 -10.57
N LEU A 70 -14.64 -18.05 -10.86
CA LEU A 70 -13.95 -18.14 -12.15
C LEU A 70 -13.15 -19.43 -12.28
N THR A 71 -12.49 -19.89 -11.21
CA THR A 71 -11.78 -21.17 -11.20
C THR A 71 -12.73 -22.33 -11.33
N ASP A 72 -13.88 -22.28 -10.67
CA ASP A 72 -14.91 -23.32 -10.72
C ASP A 72 -15.55 -23.38 -12.12
N ALA A 73 -15.95 -22.24 -12.68
CA ALA A 73 -16.60 -22.16 -13.99
C ALA A 73 -15.70 -22.58 -15.17
N LEU A 74 -14.38 -22.44 -15.03
CA LEU A 74 -13.38 -22.83 -16.03
C LEU A 74 -12.67 -24.14 -15.68
N SER A 75 -13.09 -24.82 -14.61
CA SER A 75 -12.54 -26.14 -14.28
C SER A 75 -12.98 -27.17 -15.31
N THR A 76 -12.02 -27.96 -15.78
CA THR A 76 -12.28 -29.07 -16.72
C THR A 76 -12.08 -30.40 -16.02
N ASP A 77 -12.95 -31.38 -16.27
CA ASP A 77 -12.93 -32.71 -15.63
C ASP A 77 -11.65 -33.53 -15.89
N GLY A 78 -10.79 -33.11 -16.84
CA GLY A 78 -9.62 -33.86 -17.30
C GLY A 78 -8.30 -33.67 -16.54
N GLY A 79 -8.26 -32.89 -15.45
CA GLY A 79 -7.02 -32.62 -14.71
C GLY A 79 -5.93 -31.89 -15.53
N GLY A 80 -4.71 -31.82 -14.99
CA GLY A 80 -3.55 -31.22 -15.66
C GLY A 80 -3.66 -29.71 -15.96
N LEU A 81 -3.07 -29.26 -17.07
CA LEU A 81 -3.07 -27.83 -17.48
C LEU A 81 -4.47 -27.29 -17.75
N ALA A 82 -5.35 -28.13 -18.29
CA ALA A 82 -6.73 -27.77 -18.61
C ALA A 82 -7.54 -27.37 -17.35
N ALA A 83 -7.23 -27.99 -16.21
CA ALA A 83 -7.87 -27.62 -14.95
C ALA A 83 -7.41 -26.26 -14.40
N GLN A 84 -6.31 -25.68 -14.90
CA GLN A 84 -5.71 -24.46 -14.37
C GLN A 84 -6.06 -23.19 -15.16
N TRP A 85 -6.86 -23.29 -16.23
CA TRP A 85 -7.24 -22.12 -17.05
C TRP A 85 -7.98 -21.05 -16.25
N GLY A 86 -8.83 -21.44 -15.31
CA GLY A 86 -9.53 -20.50 -14.45
C GLY A 86 -8.59 -19.66 -13.58
N LEU A 87 -7.51 -20.26 -13.09
CA LEU A 87 -6.51 -19.56 -12.30
C LEU A 87 -5.65 -18.63 -13.17
N LEU A 88 -5.24 -19.10 -14.34
CA LEU A 88 -4.55 -18.26 -15.33
C LEU A 88 -5.40 -17.04 -15.69
N ALA A 89 -6.68 -17.26 -16.00
CA ALA A 89 -7.63 -16.19 -16.33
C ALA A 89 -7.77 -15.20 -15.16
N ALA A 90 -7.92 -15.68 -13.92
CA ALA A 90 -7.99 -14.81 -12.74
C ALA A 90 -6.75 -13.93 -12.58
N ASN A 91 -5.55 -14.50 -12.71
CA ASN A 91 -4.30 -13.76 -12.60
C ASN A 91 -4.13 -12.71 -13.71
N VAL A 92 -4.43 -13.07 -14.96
CA VAL A 92 -4.30 -12.17 -16.12
C VAL A 92 -5.34 -11.04 -16.08
N LEU A 93 -6.61 -11.36 -15.81
CA LEU A 93 -7.67 -10.36 -15.67
C LEU A 93 -7.40 -9.42 -14.48
N GLY A 94 -6.91 -9.96 -13.36
CA GLY A 94 -6.55 -9.19 -12.18
C GLY A 94 -5.38 -8.24 -12.43
N ALA A 95 -4.35 -8.69 -13.16
CA ALA A 95 -3.22 -7.84 -13.56
C ALA A 95 -3.68 -6.68 -14.46
N GLY A 96 -4.55 -6.97 -15.44
CA GLY A 96 -5.15 -5.96 -16.30
C GLY A 96 -6.00 -4.95 -15.53
N LEU A 97 -6.87 -5.42 -14.64
CA LEU A 97 -7.70 -4.57 -13.79
C LEU A 97 -6.86 -3.69 -12.86
N LEU A 98 -5.79 -4.25 -12.27
CA LEU A 98 -4.88 -3.50 -11.41
C LEU A 98 -4.16 -2.39 -12.20
N GLY A 99 -3.70 -2.69 -13.42
CA GLY A 99 -3.12 -1.70 -14.33
C GLY A 99 -4.12 -0.58 -14.67
N PHE A 100 -5.37 -0.94 -14.97
CA PHE A 100 -6.46 0.00 -15.24
C PHE A 100 -6.76 0.90 -14.04
N VAL A 101 -7.03 0.32 -12.87
CA VAL A 101 -7.33 1.05 -11.62
C VAL A 101 -6.16 1.98 -11.26
N GLY A 102 -4.93 1.47 -11.34
CA GLY A 102 -3.73 2.26 -11.10
C GLY A 102 -3.66 3.49 -12.00
N ALA A 103 -3.84 3.32 -13.31
CA ALA A 103 -3.77 4.42 -14.27
C ALA A 103 -4.97 5.38 -14.19
N PHE A 104 -6.18 4.86 -14.02
CA PHE A 104 -7.43 5.63 -14.01
C PHE A 104 -7.46 6.66 -12.89
N PHE A 105 -7.03 6.25 -11.68
CA PHE A 105 -7.01 7.10 -10.49
C PHE A 105 -5.70 7.89 -10.29
N GLN A 106 -4.80 7.92 -11.28
CA GLN A 106 -3.59 8.76 -11.31
C GLN A 106 -3.74 10.04 -12.16
N GLY A 107 -4.94 10.33 -12.69
CA GLY A 107 -5.15 11.39 -13.67
C GLY A 107 -4.86 12.84 -13.21
N PRO A 108 -4.62 13.76 -14.16
CA PRO A 108 -4.11 15.13 -13.91
C PRO A 108 -4.98 16.02 -13.00
N GLY A 109 -6.29 15.74 -12.90
CA GLY A 109 -7.23 16.54 -12.10
C GLY A 109 -7.06 16.41 -10.58
N ALA A 110 -6.26 15.45 -10.10
CA ALA A 110 -5.97 15.31 -8.68
C ALA A 110 -5.00 16.39 -8.15
N ALA A 111 -4.26 17.09 -9.02
CA ALA A 111 -3.18 18.01 -8.62
C ALA A 111 -3.53 19.50 -8.77
N THR A 112 -4.49 19.89 -9.60
CA THR A 112 -4.68 21.29 -10.02
C THR A 112 -5.79 22.06 -9.30
N GLY A 113 -6.60 21.43 -8.45
CA GLY A 113 -7.61 22.11 -7.65
C GLY A 113 -7.17 22.33 -6.20
N ALA A 114 -6.88 23.56 -5.81
CA ALA A 114 -6.76 23.96 -4.39
C ALA A 114 -8.17 24.25 -3.85
N GLY A 115 -8.94 23.22 -3.55
CA GLY A 115 -10.30 23.36 -3.01
C GLY A 115 -10.78 22.13 -2.25
N VAL A 116 -11.82 22.31 -1.42
CA VAL A 116 -12.46 21.24 -0.62
C VAL A 116 -12.94 20.08 -1.53
N SER A 117 -13.40 20.40 -2.73
CA SER A 117 -13.81 19.45 -3.77
C SER A 117 -12.66 18.55 -4.24
N ALA A 118 -11.48 19.11 -4.48
CA ALA A 118 -10.29 18.35 -4.89
C ALA A 118 -9.74 17.45 -3.77
N ARG A 119 -9.80 17.89 -2.52
CA ARG A 119 -9.45 17.06 -1.36
C ARG A 119 -10.39 15.86 -1.24
N ARG A 120 -11.70 16.06 -1.40
CA ARG A 120 -12.70 14.98 -1.39
C ARG A 120 -12.47 13.98 -2.53
N GLY A 121 -12.15 14.46 -3.73
CA GLY A 121 -11.81 13.61 -4.88
C GLY A 121 -10.59 12.73 -4.62
N ARG A 122 -9.51 13.27 -4.03
CA ARG A 122 -8.32 12.49 -3.67
C ARG A 122 -8.60 11.42 -2.62
N LEU A 123 -9.44 11.71 -1.64
CA LEU A 123 -9.83 10.74 -0.60
C LEU A 123 -10.66 9.59 -1.18
N LEU A 124 -11.62 9.90 -2.07
CA LEU A 124 -12.43 8.88 -2.76
C LEU A 124 -11.54 7.99 -3.65
N ALA A 125 -10.66 8.60 -4.45
CA ALA A 125 -9.70 7.87 -5.27
C ALA A 125 -8.76 6.98 -4.44
N GLY A 126 -8.35 7.43 -3.23
CA GLY A 126 -7.57 6.62 -2.30
C GLY A 126 -8.35 5.40 -1.80
N ARG A 127 -9.62 5.59 -1.41
CA ARG A 127 -10.50 4.51 -0.95
C ARG A 127 -10.79 3.48 -2.05
N GLU A 128 -11.02 3.94 -3.27
CA GLU A 128 -11.21 3.08 -4.44
C GLU A 128 -9.96 2.25 -4.74
N LYS A 129 -8.75 2.82 -4.62
CA LYS A 129 -7.49 2.08 -4.73
C LYS A 129 -7.31 1.02 -3.64
N LEU A 130 -7.68 1.33 -2.40
CA LEU A 130 -7.64 0.38 -1.28
C LEU A 130 -8.60 -0.79 -1.51
N LEU A 131 -9.85 -0.50 -1.90
CA LEU A 131 -10.87 -1.52 -2.15
C LEU A 131 -10.54 -2.37 -3.38
N LEU A 132 -10.27 -1.73 -4.53
CA LEU A 132 -10.10 -2.42 -5.80
C LEU A 132 -8.68 -2.95 -5.99
N GLY A 133 -7.67 -2.15 -5.69
CA GLY A 133 -6.27 -2.53 -5.88
C GLY A 133 -5.80 -3.51 -4.82
N THR A 134 -5.74 -3.07 -3.57
CA THR A 134 -5.20 -3.90 -2.48
C THR A 134 -6.17 -5.00 -2.05
N GLY A 135 -7.46 -4.68 -1.93
CA GLY A 135 -8.49 -5.67 -1.55
C GLY A 135 -8.80 -6.65 -2.68
N PHE A 136 -9.57 -6.19 -3.68
CA PHE A 136 -10.12 -7.05 -4.72
C PHE A 136 -9.04 -7.69 -5.60
N CYS A 137 -8.23 -6.91 -6.32
CA CYS A 137 -7.19 -7.46 -7.19
C CYS A 137 -6.15 -8.27 -6.40
N GLY A 138 -5.82 -7.84 -5.18
CA GLY A 138 -4.92 -8.55 -4.28
C GLY A 138 -5.40 -9.96 -3.92
N ALA A 139 -6.69 -10.15 -3.67
CA ALA A 139 -7.27 -11.46 -3.34
C ALA A 139 -7.76 -12.27 -4.56
N PHE A 140 -8.09 -11.57 -5.65
CA PHE A 140 -8.52 -12.15 -6.92
C PHE A 140 -7.35 -12.78 -7.68
N THR A 141 -6.15 -12.23 -7.56
CA THR A 141 -4.91 -12.85 -8.04
C THR A 141 -4.30 -13.71 -6.93
N SER A 142 -3.56 -14.77 -7.29
CA SER A 142 -2.94 -15.65 -6.30
C SER A 142 -1.65 -16.28 -6.81
N TYR A 143 -0.55 -15.92 -6.15
CA TYR A 143 0.75 -16.57 -6.35
C TYR A 143 0.83 -17.95 -5.69
N SER A 144 0.22 -18.13 -4.51
CA SER A 144 0.23 -19.43 -3.82
C SER A 144 -0.52 -20.49 -4.63
N ALA A 145 -1.67 -20.14 -5.21
CA ALA A 145 -2.39 -21.03 -6.10
C ALA A 145 -1.58 -21.30 -7.38
N LEU A 146 -0.84 -20.32 -7.92
CA LEU A 146 0.01 -20.51 -9.08
C LEU A 146 1.15 -21.51 -8.80
N ALA A 147 1.81 -21.38 -7.64
CA ALA A 147 2.83 -22.31 -7.20
C ALA A 147 2.27 -23.72 -7.01
N GLY A 148 1.07 -23.84 -6.43
CA GLY A 148 0.34 -25.11 -6.32
C GLY A 148 0.00 -25.71 -7.69
N ALA A 149 -0.53 -24.90 -8.61
CA ALA A 149 -0.88 -25.33 -9.97
C ALA A 149 0.33 -25.90 -10.72
N VAL A 150 1.48 -25.24 -10.59
CA VAL A 150 2.75 -25.71 -11.16
C VAL A 150 3.16 -27.07 -10.56
N ALA A 151 3.01 -27.27 -9.25
CA ALA A 151 3.31 -28.55 -8.61
C ALA A 151 2.35 -29.68 -9.04
N PHE A 152 1.08 -29.38 -9.31
CA PHE A 152 0.11 -30.37 -9.82
C PHE A 152 0.28 -30.70 -11.31
N ILE A 153 0.92 -29.82 -12.09
CA ILE A 153 1.22 -30.04 -13.51
C ILE A 153 2.49 -30.90 -13.70
N ASP A 154 3.25 -31.23 -12.64
CA ASP A 154 4.56 -31.88 -12.76
C ASP A 154 4.53 -33.23 -13.50
N ASP A 155 3.43 -33.97 -13.42
CA ASP A 155 3.21 -35.21 -14.19
C ASP A 155 3.19 -34.99 -15.73
N ALA A 156 2.98 -33.74 -16.20
CA ALA A 156 3.02 -33.36 -17.61
C ALA A 156 4.43 -32.98 -18.11
N GLY A 157 5.41 -32.88 -17.22
CA GLY A 157 6.82 -32.59 -17.52
C GLY A 157 7.23 -31.11 -17.40
N ALA A 158 8.53 -30.89 -17.20
CA ALA A 158 9.13 -29.59 -16.88
C ALA A 158 8.86 -28.49 -17.93
N THR A 159 8.77 -28.85 -19.21
CA THR A 159 8.47 -27.91 -20.29
C THR A 159 7.07 -27.31 -20.18
N ALA A 160 6.08 -28.11 -19.77
CA ALA A 160 4.70 -27.67 -19.62
C ALA A 160 4.54 -26.76 -18.39
N VAL A 161 5.19 -27.14 -17.28
CA VAL A 161 5.28 -26.32 -16.06
C VAL A 161 5.87 -24.93 -16.37
N LEU A 162 7.04 -24.91 -17.01
CA LEU A 162 7.72 -23.66 -17.33
C LEU A 162 6.93 -22.82 -18.33
N GLY A 163 6.31 -23.48 -19.32
CA GLY A 163 5.42 -22.84 -20.29
C GLY A 163 4.22 -22.16 -19.64
N TYR A 164 3.53 -22.85 -18.71
CA TYR A 164 2.38 -22.29 -17.99
C TYR A 164 2.76 -21.10 -17.11
N PHE A 165 3.86 -21.23 -16.37
CA PHE A 165 4.38 -20.15 -15.53
C PHE A 165 4.77 -18.92 -16.37
N ALA A 166 5.55 -19.13 -17.44
CA ALA A 166 5.97 -18.07 -18.35
C ALA A 166 4.76 -17.41 -19.04
N ALA A 167 3.81 -18.20 -19.53
CA ALA A 167 2.59 -17.69 -20.14
C ALA A 167 1.79 -16.82 -19.18
N THR A 168 1.63 -17.24 -17.92
CA THR A 168 0.92 -16.46 -16.89
C THR A 168 1.58 -15.10 -16.68
N ILE A 169 2.91 -15.07 -16.57
CA ILE A 169 3.67 -13.81 -16.38
C ILE A 169 3.54 -12.92 -17.61
N VAL A 170 3.83 -13.44 -18.80
CA VAL A 170 3.83 -12.66 -20.04
C VAL A 170 2.44 -12.10 -20.32
N LEU A 171 1.39 -12.94 -20.25
CA LEU A 171 0.02 -12.49 -20.42
C LEU A 171 -0.40 -11.50 -19.34
N GLY A 172 0.01 -11.72 -18.09
CA GLY A 172 -0.25 -10.79 -16.99
C GLY A 172 0.38 -9.41 -17.22
N VAL A 173 1.63 -9.36 -17.67
CA VAL A 173 2.33 -8.11 -18.02
C VAL A 173 1.66 -7.42 -19.20
N CYS A 174 1.33 -8.15 -20.26
CA CYS A 174 0.61 -7.61 -21.42
C CYS A 174 -0.76 -7.05 -21.02
N ALA A 175 -1.52 -7.78 -20.19
CA ALA A 175 -2.81 -7.34 -19.68
C ALA A 175 -2.67 -6.09 -18.81
N ALA A 176 -1.68 -6.04 -17.90
CA ALA A 176 -1.40 -4.86 -17.10
C ALA A 176 -1.05 -3.63 -17.95
N ALA A 177 -0.24 -3.80 -18.99
CA ALA A 177 0.09 -2.73 -19.93
C ALA A 177 -1.16 -2.21 -20.68
N ALA A 178 -2.00 -3.11 -21.18
CA ALA A 178 -3.27 -2.77 -21.80
C ALA A 178 -4.22 -2.06 -20.82
N GLY A 179 -4.29 -2.53 -19.58
CA GLY A 179 -5.02 -1.91 -18.48
C GLY A 179 -4.54 -0.48 -18.22
N ILE A 180 -3.22 -0.26 -18.13
CA ILE A 180 -2.65 1.07 -17.95
C ILE A 180 -3.01 2.00 -19.10
N ALA A 181 -2.90 1.53 -20.35
CA ALA A 181 -3.22 2.34 -21.53
C ALA A 181 -4.70 2.76 -21.54
N THR A 182 -5.61 1.81 -21.30
CA THR A 182 -7.05 2.05 -21.26
C THR A 182 -7.46 2.92 -20.06
N GLY A 183 -6.85 2.70 -18.89
CA GLY A 183 -7.08 3.51 -17.69
C GLY A 183 -6.63 4.96 -17.87
N ARG A 184 -5.48 5.19 -18.53
CA ARG A 184 -5.03 6.54 -18.92
C ARG A 184 -6.00 7.23 -19.85
N ALA A 185 -6.41 6.53 -20.92
CA ALA A 185 -7.37 7.08 -21.89
C ALA A 185 -8.72 7.43 -21.21
N ALA A 186 -9.23 6.57 -20.33
CA ALA A 186 -10.45 6.83 -19.58
C ALA A 186 -10.32 8.02 -18.61
N SER A 187 -9.17 8.16 -17.95
CA SER A 187 -8.88 9.28 -17.04
C SER A 187 -8.84 10.63 -17.79
N GLN A 188 -8.23 10.64 -18.98
CA GLN A 188 -8.15 11.84 -19.83
C GLN A 188 -9.53 12.31 -20.30
N ARG A 189 -10.43 11.38 -20.67
CA ARG A 189 -11.83 11.71 -21.01
C ARG A 189 -12.57 12.37 -19.86
N ARG A 190 -12.26 11.97 -18.62
CA ARG A 190 -12.85 12.54 -17.40
C ARG A 190 -12.38 13.97 -17.13
N GLY A 191 -11.12 14.29 -17.46
CA GLY A 191 -10.56 15.64 -17.35
C GLY A 191 -10.85 16.54 -18.56
N GLY A 192 -11.19 15.95 -19.71
CA GLY A 192 -11.51 16.63 -20.97
C GLY A 192 -12.97 17.02 -21.16
N GLN A 193 -13.83 16.92 -20.13
CA GLN A 193 -15.13 17.58 -20.09
C GLN A 193 -15.06 18.92 -19.31
N PRO A 194 -14.54 20.00 -19.90
CA PRO A 194 -15.03 21.33 -19.61
C PRO A 194 -16.26 21.58 -20.49
N GLY A 195 -17.48 21.50 -19.96
CA GLY A 195 -18.55 22.32 -20.57
C GLY A 195 -18.14 23.78 -20.33
N GLN A 196 -17.96 24.70 -21.30
CA GLN A 196 -18.43 24.85 -22.68
C GLN A 196 -19.94 24.66 -22.88
N GLY A 197 -20.61 25.81 -23.01
CA GLY A 197 -22.04 26.00 -23.34
C GLY A 197 -22.75 26.95 -22.36
N ALA A 198 -22.39 28.24 -22.27
CA ALA A 198 -23.04 29.33 -23.02
C ALA A 198 -24.38 29.86 -22.43
N HIS A 199 -24.30 30.96 -21.69
CA HIS A 199 -24.96 32.22 -22.06
C HIS A 199 -23.82 33.24 -22.06
N GLY A 200 -23.30 33.67 -23.21
CA GLY A 200 -24.02 34.47 -24.19
C GLY A 200 -23.79 35.93 -23.81
N GLY A 201 -22.71 36.51 -24.33
CA GLY A 201 -22.47 37.94 -24.22
C GLY A 201 -23.46 38.73 -25.08
N ASP A 202 -23.70 39.96 -24.63
CA ASP A 202 -24.00 41.16 -25.39
C ASP A 202 -25.18 41.11 -26.39
N ALA A 203 -26.34 41.57 -25.92
CA ALA A 203 -27.15 42.60 -26.58
C ALA A 203 -28.07 43.27 -25.56
#